data_AF-A0A540VFP5-F1
#
_entry.id   AF-A0A540VFP5-F1
#
_cell.length_a   1.000
_cell.length_b   1.000
_cell.length_c   1.000
_cell.angle_alpha   90.00
_cell.angle_beta   90.00
_cell.angle_gamma   90.00
#
_symmetry.space_group_name_H-M   'P 1'
#
loop_
_entity.id
_entity.type
_entity.pdbx_description
1 polymer ?
#
loop_
_entity_poly.entity_id
_entity_poly.type
_entity_poly.pdbx_seq_one_letter_code
_entity_poly.pdbx_strand_id
1 'polypeptide(L)'
;MTISTASQSLTIPVAHVDDAGSVAALLDALRAIHGPAYDFAVGQWEGETQVHAPAGHIRYRFIVRAQEAAIALRPGDRVRGPAPEGPYQPLDEEYGEGYGQVIAPHREALWPGDSLCVAGDEAPVILFGQGTYFDVIAEKTPYPAPRLALLRHLTDKPGGCAAYPGAFRREALPPVRPPADAEDRRGVNRVNQHTLDMRMDRRPTPIRHYHGVIPVGGGQVVPHSETAIVLSRRVYGLPEVEREDEGHILIYRRPAEDPGDTLVIPVRPGSIVVTPATPEGVAGHCFENAFAMLVAIPGFVAPYNMIACTGMDAEKR
;
A
#
# COMPACT_ATOMS: atom_id res chain seq x y z
N MET A 1 43.96 12.42 -7.03
CA MET A 1 42.68 12.91 -6.49
C MET A 1 41.74 11.72 -6.52
N THR A 2 41.64 11.02 -5.40
CA THR A 2 40.94 9.73 -5.30
C THR A 2 39.52 10.03 -4.82
N ILE A 3 38.55 10.02 -5.73
CA ILE A 3 37.14 10.13 -5.36
C ILE A 3 36.73 8.74 -4.87
N SER A 4 36.80 8.53 -3.56
CA SER A 4 36.17 7.38 -2.91
C SER A 4 34.68 7.69 -2.77
N THR A 5 33.87 7.30 -3.74
CA THR A 5 32.42 7.15 -3.54
C THR A 5 32.18 5.74 -3.02
N ALA A 6 32.44 5.52 -1.73
CA ALA A 6 31.79 4.39 -1.06
C ALA A 6 30.29 4.71 -1.03
N SER A 7 29.58 4.31 -2.08
CA SER A 7 28.12 4.31 -2.15
C SER A 7 27.63 3.54 -0.94
N GLN A 8 27.02 4.24 0.02
CA GLN A 8 26.36 3.56 1.14
C GLN A 8 25.20 2.76 0.55
N SER A 9 25.25 1.44 0.71
CA SER A 9 24.18 0.57 0.27
C SER A 9 22.88 0.98 0.96
N LEU A 10 21.87 1.32 0.17
CA LEU A 10 20.53 1.66 0.67
C LEU A 10 20.00 0.45 1.46
N THR A 11 19.81 0.63 2.76
CA THR A 11 19.25 -0.41 3.62
C THR A 11 17.76 -0.53 3.33
N ILE A 12 17.29 -1.76 3.10
CA ILE A 12 15.88 -2.05 2.81
C ILE A 12 15.16 -2.39 4.11
N PRO A 13 14.21 -1.55 4.58
CA PRO A 13 13.46 -1.84 5.80
C PRO A 13 12.56 -3.05 5.60
N VAL A 14 12.71 -4.04 6.48
CA VAL A 14 11.91 -5.28 6.52
C VAL A 14 11.48 -5.54 7.95
N ALA A 15 10.21 -5.89 8.13
CA ALA A 15 9.70 -6.34 9.40
C ALA A 15 8.67 -7.45 9.24
N HIS A 16 8.31 -8.05 10.36
CA HIS A 16 7.13 -8.90 10.46
C HIS A 16 6.27 -8.41 11.63
N VAL A 17 4.94 -8.33 11.46
CA VAL A 17 4.02 -7.80 12.50
C VAL A 17 4.05 -8.53 13.85
N ASP A 18 4.67 -9.70 13.91
CA ASP A 18 4.83 -10.52 15.13
C ASP A 18 6.17 -10.29 15.83
N ASP A 19 7.05 -9.46 15.25
CA ASP A 19 8.37 -9.14 15.77
C ASP A 19 8.47 -7.65 16.08
N ALA A 20 8.30 -7.31 17.36
CA ALA A 20 8.32 -5.94 17.85
C ALA A 20 9.64 -5.21 17.55
N GLY A 21 10.76 -5.94 17.53
CA GLY A 21 12.08 -5.35 17.26
C GLY A 21 12.22 -4.90 15.81
N SER A 22 11.88 -5.76 14.85
CA SER A 22 11.90 -5.37 13.44
C SER A 22 10.83 -4.33 13.11
N VAL A 23 9.66 -4.38 13.76
CA VAL A 23 8.63 -3.33 13.64
C VAL A 23 9.15 -1.97 14.10
N ALA A 24 9.81 -1.89 15.26
CA ALA A 24 10.37 -0.61 15.73
C ALA A 24 11.39 -0.04 14.72
N ALA A 25 12.31 -0.88 14.24
CA ALA A 25 13.30 -0.48 13.24
C ALA A 25 12.66 -0.03 11.91
N LEU A 26 11.60 -0.71 11.46
CA LEU A 26 10.81 -0.32 10.30
C LEU A 26 10.18 1.06 10.47
N LEU A 27 9.54 1.32 11.62
CA LEU A 27 8.88 2.60 11.89
C LEU A 27 9.88 3.74 11.96
N ASP A 28 11.06 3.51 12.55
CA ASP A 28 12.14 4.49 12.56
C ASP A 28 12.67 4.78 11.15
N ALA A 29 12.82 3.75 10.32
CA ALA A 29 13.23 3.93 8.93
C ALA A 29 12.19 4.71 8.11
N LEU A 30 10.89 4.43 8.28
CA LEU A 30 9.81 5.16 7.61
C LEU A 30 9.78 6.63 8.05
N ARG A 31 9.96 6.92 9.34
CA ARG A 31 10.08 8.31 9.85
C ARG A 31 11.34 9.01 9.31
N ALA A 32 12.44 8.29 9.18
CA ALA A 32 13.67 8.84 8.60
C ALA A 32 13.49 9.16 7.11
N ILE A 33 12.78 8.31 6.35
CA ILE A 33 12.49 8.53 4.92
C ILE A 33 11.52 9.70 4.73
N HIS A 34 10.40 9.72 5.46
CA HIS A 34 9.29 10.64 5.16
C HIS A 34 9.30 11.92 6.01
N GLY A 35 10.12 11.95 7.06
CA GLY A 35 10.19 13.07 7.98
C GLY A 35 8.88 13.29 8.77
N PRO A 36 8.71 14.47 9.38
CA PRO A 36 7.61 14.74 10.31
C PRO A 36 6.25 14.94 9.64
N ALA A 37 6.19 14.98 8.30
CA ALA A 37 4.92 15.11 7.57
C ALA A 37 4.06 13.84 7.63
N TYR A 38 4.66 12.72 8.05
CA TYR A 38 4.01 11.43 8.17
C TYR A 38 4.36 10.80 9.52
N ASP A 39 3.38 10.12 10.13
CA ASP A 39 3.63 9.23 11.26
C ASP A 39 3.10 7.84 10.95
N PHE A 40 3.68 6.85 11.63
CA PHE A 40 3.50 5.44 11.32
C PHE A 40 3.28 4.64 12.60
N ALA A 41 2.41 3.64 12.52
CA ALA A 41 2.30 2.65 13.58
C ALA A 41 2.03 1.26 13.01
N VAL A 42 2.54 0.24 13.68
CA VAL A 42 2.05 -1.13 13.57
C VAL A 42 1.51 -1.48 14.94
N GLY A 43 0.29 -2.03 14.98
CA GLY A 43 -0.33 -2.35 16.25
C GLY A 43 -1.37 -3.43 16.15
N GLN A 44 -1.92 -3.77 17.30
CA GLN A 44 -2.97 -4.76 17.44
C GLN A 44 -4.14 -4.14 18.21
N TRP A 45 -5.34 -4.67 18.01
CA TRP A 45 -6.47 -4.39 18.87
C TRP A 45 -7.17 -5.68 19.27
N GLU A 46 -7.84 -5.62 20.42
CA GLU A 46 -8.70 -6.66 20.94
C GLU A 46 -9.93 -6.02 21.58
N GLY A 47 -11.10 -6.62 21.33
CA GLY A 47 -12.38 -6.14 21.83
C GLY A 47 -12.85 -4.88 21.09
N GLU A 48 -13.54 -4.01 21.83
CA GLU A 48 -14.03 -2.74 21.32
C GLU A 48 -12.95 -1.67 21.45
N THR A 49 -12.62 -0.98 20.35
CA THR A 49 -11.65 0.12 20.35
C THR A 49 -12.08 1.28 19.46
N GLN A 50 -11.61 2.48 19.78
CA GLN A 50 -11.87 3.67 18.99
C GLN A 50 -10.64 4.09 18.20
N VAL A 51 -10.84 4.42 16.93
CA VAL A 51 -9.82 4.96 16.04
C VAL A 51 -10.09 6.44 15.85
N HIS A 52 -9.07 7.24 16.15
CA HIS A 52 -9.07 8.70 16.04
C HIS A 52 -7.92 9.14 15.13
N ALA A 53 -7.99 10.36 14.61
CA ALA A 53 -6.85 11.02 13.99
C ALA A 53 -6.60 12.39 14.64
N PRO A 54 -5.35 12.88 14.66
CA PRO A 54 -5.06 14.24 15.11
C PRO A 54 -5.79 15.30 14.27
N ALA A 55 -6.12 16.44 14.87
CA ALA A 55 -6.72 17.56 14.14
C ALA A 55 -5.85 17.97 12.93
N GLY A 56 -6.48 18.28 11.80
CA GLY A 56 -5.80 18.60 10.54
C GLY A 56 -5.14 17.41 9.84
N HIS A 57 -5.27 16.19 10.38
CA HIS A 57 -4.68 14.99 9.81
C HIS A 57 -5.75 13.96 9.48
N ILE A 58 -5.35 12.96 8.70
CA ILE A 58 -6.11 11.77 8.40
C ILE A 58 -5.27 10.54 8.75
N ARG A 59 -5.89 9.57 9.41
CA ARG A 59 -5.30 8.25 9.67
C ARG A 59 -5.82 7.27 8.64
N TYR A 60 -4.92 6.70 7.86
CA TYR A 60 -5.14 5.54 7.01
C TYR A 60 -4.72 4.30 7.79
N ARG A 61 -5.67 3.42 8.08
CA ARG A 61 -5.42 2.15 8.77
C ARG A 61 -5.60 1.00 7.79
N PHE A 62 -4.53 0.26 7.56
CA PHE A 62 -4.47 -0.89 6.68
C PHE A 62 -4.57 -2.17 7.49
N ILE A 63 -5.60 -2.98 7.24
CA ILE A 63 -5.84 -4.21 8.00
C ILE A 63 -4.90 -5.31 7.49
N VAL A 64 -4.02 -5.81 8.36
CA VAL A 64 -3.06 -6.88 8.05
C VAL A 64 -3.63 -8.24 8.43
N ARG A 65 -4.30 -8.32 9.60
CA ARG A 65 -4.98 -9.51 10.11
C ARG A 65 -6.28 -9.10 10.78
N ALA A 66 -7.29 -9.95 10.69
CA ALA A 66 -8.60 -9.74 11.30
C ALA A 66 -9.20 -11.08 11.72
N GLN A 67 -9.74 -11.15 12.94
CA GLN A 67 -10.46 -12.30 13.47
C GLN A 67 -11.72 -11.79 14.17
N GLU A 68 -12.88 -12.21 13.66
CA GLU A 68 -14.20 -11.75 14.12
C GLU A 68 -14.29 -10.21 14.19
N ALA A 69 -13.50 -9.53 13.35
CA ALA A 69 -13.36 -8.09 13.39
C ALA A 69 -14.48 -7.42 12.60
N ALA A 70 -14.95 -6.29 13.13
CA ALA A 70 -15.95 -5.47 12.47
C ALA A 70 -15.72 -3.99 12.74
N ILE A 71 -16.30 -3.16 11.88
CA ILE A 71 -16.37 -1.70 12.03
C ILE A 71 -17.82 -1.28 12.22
N ALA A 72 -18.08 -0.37 13.16
CA ALA A 72 -19.36 0.32 13.23
C ALA A 72 -19.42 1.43 12.18
N LEU A 73 -20.37 1.33 11.26
CA LEU A 73 -20.66 2.34 10.26
C LEU A 73 -21.92 3.11 10.61
N ARG A 74 -21.93 4.41 10.32
CA ARG A 74 -23.04 5.33 10.60
C ARG A 74 -23.62 5.90 9.31
N PRO A 75 -24.89 6.33 9.30
CA PRO A 75 -25.45 7.04 8.17
C PRO A 75 -24.56 8.21 7.75
N GLY A 76 -24.30 8.33 6.45
CA GLY A 76 -23.40 9.33 5.88
C GLY A 76 -21.97 8.86 5.64
N ASP A 77 -21.50 7.79 6.30
CA ASP A 77 -20.17 7.25 6.06
C ASP A 77 -20.04 6.76 4.60
N ARG A 78 -18.94 7.15 3.95
CA ARG A 78 -18.63 6.71 2.58
C ARG A 78 -17.89 5.38 2.62
N VAL A 79 -18.38 4.41 1.87
CA VAL A 79 -17.75 3.09 1.71
C VAL A 79 -17.38 2.87 0.25
N ARG A 80 -16.20 2.33 0.03
CA ARG A 80 -15.74 1.91 -1.29
C ARG A 80 -15.76 0.39 -1.39
N GLY A 81 -16.38 -0.13 -2.43
CA GLY A 81 -16.79 -1.54 -2.54
C GLY A 81 -17.87 -1.90 -1.51
N PRO A 82 -19.00 -1.16 -1.43
CA PRO A 82 -20.06 -1.52 -0.49
C PRO A 82 -20.54 -2.96 -0.73
N ALA A 83 -20.82 -3.71 0.34
CA ALA A 83 -21.37 -5.05 0.22
C ALA A 83 -22.75 -4.99 -0.47
N PRO A 84 -23.07 -5.87 -1.44
CA PRO A 84 -24.30 -5.78 -2.22
C PRO A 84 -25.60 -5.77 -1.39
N GLU A 85 -25.60 -6.49 -0.28
CA GLU A 85 -26.76 -6.66 0.62
C GLU A 85 -26.78 -5.66 1.79
N GLY A 86 -25.80 -4.75 1.86
CA GLY A 86 -25.69 -3.80 2.95
C GLY A 86 -26.58 -2.57 2.76
N PRO A 87 -26.80 -1.78 3.82
CA PRO A 87 -27.61 -0.57 3.76
C PRO A 87 -26.82 0.58 3.12
N TYR A 88 -26.60 0.48 1.80
CA TYR A 88 -25.81 1.41 1.02
C TYR A 88 -26.62 2.06 -0.10
N GLN A 89 -26.46 3.37 -0.25
CA GLN A 89 -26.89 4.11 -1.43
C GLN A 89 -25.69 4.33 -2.36
N PRO A 90 -25.75 3.94 -3.64
CA PRO A 90 -24.67 4.19 -4.59
C PRO A 90 -24.34 5.69 -4.72
N LEU A 91 -23.05 6.00 -4.86
CA LEU A 91 -22.53 7.36 -5.07
C LEU A 91 -21.67 7.45 -6.36
N ASP A 92 -21.93 6.59 -7.34
CA ASP A 92 -21.09 6.46 -8.53
C ASP A 92 -20.99 7.76 -9.34
N GLU A 93 -22.05 8.59 -9.34
CA GLU A 93 -22.06 9.87 -10.06
C GLU A 93 -21.13 10.92 -9.42
N GLU A 94 -20.95 10.90 -8.10
CA GLU A 94 -20.18 11.91 -7.36
C GLU A 94 -18.70 11.52 -7.20
N TYR A 95 -18.43 10.24 -6.93
CA TYR A 95 -17.09 9.75 -6.60
C TYR A 95 -16.52 8.73 -7.57
N GLY A 96 -17.28 8.36 -8.60
CA GLY A 96 -16.96 7.31 -9.56
C GLY A 96 -17.35 5.91 -9.07
N GLU A 97 -17.15 4.93 -9.94
CA GLU A 97 -17.56 3.54 -9.73
C GLU A 97 -17.10 2.96 -8.39
N GLY A 98 -18.03 2.31 -7.71
CA GLY A 98 -17.78 1.49 -6.54
C GLY A 98 -17.81 2.26 -5.22
N TYR A 99 -18.35 3.48 -5.20
CA TYR A 99 -18.63 4.20 -3.96
C TYR A 99 -20.09 4.05 -3.55
N GLY A 100 -20.32 3.97 -2.24
CA GLY A 100 -21.65 4.06 -1.65
C GLY A 100 -21.62 4.85 -0.35
N GLN A 101 -22.79 5.29 0.08
CA GLN A 101 -23.02 5.92 1.37
C GLN A 101 -23.86 5.00 2.24
N VAL A 102 -23.48 4.87 3.50
CA VAL A 102 -24.28 4.15 4.49
C VAL A 102 -25.57 4.93 4.74
N ILE A 103 -26.73 4.27 4.66
CA ILE A 103 -28.05 4.89 4.93
C ILE A 103 -28.64 4.49 6.29
N ALA A 104 -28.15 3.40 6.89
CA ALA A 104 -28.56 2.95 8.23
C ALA A 104 -27.34 2.45 9.03
N PRO A 105 -27.29 2.68 10.36
CA PRO A 105 -26.21 2.17 11.18
C PRO A 105 -26.12 0.65 11.10
N HIS A 106 -24.91 0.11 10.92
CA HIS A 106 -24.69 -1.32 10.93
C HIS A 106 -23.22 -1.64 11.25
N ARG A 107 -22.92 -2.94 11.40
CA ARG A 107 -21.56 -3.43 11.53
C ARG A 107 -21.15 -4.10 10.22
N GLU A 108 -19.98 -3.76 9.72
CA GLU A 108 -19.39 -4.36 8.53
C GLU A 108 -18.17 -5.20 8.93
N ALA A 109 -18.04 -6.39 8.37
CA ALA A 109 -16.91 -7.27 8.70
C ALA A 109 -15.61 -6.74 8.09
N LEU A 110 -14.52 -6.82 8.85
CA LEU A 110 -13.18 -6.39 8.40
C LEU A 110 -12.33 -7.59 8.01
N TRP A 111 -11.67 -7.47 6.86
CA TRP A 111 -10.82 -8.51 6.27
C TRP A 111 -9.40 -7.97 6.05
N PRO A 112 -8.36 -8.83 6.06
CA PRO A 112 -7.01 -8.44 5.63
C PRO A 112 -7.02 -7.77 4.26
N GLY A 113 -6.42 -6.59 4.13
CA GLY A 113 -6.42 -5.78 2.91
C GLY A 113 -7.51 -4.70 2.86
N ASP A 114 -8.50 -4.73 3.76
CA ASP A 114 -9.42 -3.60 3.93
C ASP A 114 -8.67 -2.37 4.46
N SER A 115 -9.15 -1.18 4.10
CA SER A 115 -8.54 0.09 4.50
C SER A 115 -9.57 0.99 5.17
N LEU A 116 -9.22 1.60 6.30
CA LEU A 116 -10.08 2.54 7.02
C LEU A 116 -9.45 3.93 6.95
N CYS A 117 -10.28 4.96 6.77
CA CYS A 117 -9.81 6.34 6.83
C CYS A 117 -10.60 7.13 7.89
N VAL A 118 -9.88 7.81 8.77
CA VAL A 118 -10.46 8.66 9.83
C VAL A 118 -9.81 10.02 9.78
N ALA A 119 -10.56 11.07 9.44
CA ALA A 119 -10.08 12.43 9.53
C ALA A 119 -10.22 12.98 10.96
N GLY A 120 -9.32 13.86 11.39
CA GLY A 120 -9.29 14.35 12.77
C GLY A 120 -10.40 15.32 13.15
N ASP A 121 -11.21 15.76 12.18
CA ASP A 121 -12.42 16.56 12.36
C ASP A 121 -13.71 15.72 12.22
N GLU A 122 -13.58 14.41 12.04
CA GLU A 122 -14.71 13.48 11.98
C GLU A 122 -14.88 12.73 13.30
N ALA A 123 -16.06 12.12 13.48
CA ALA A 123 -16.29 11.25 14.62
C ALA A 123 -15.37 10.02 14.58
N PRO A 124 -14.94 9.52 15.75
CA PRO A 124 -14.13 8.31 15.81
C PRO A 124 -14.90 7.10 15.29
N VAL A 125 -14.12 6.17 14.74
CA VAL A 125 -14.61 4.88 14.27
C VAL A 125 -14.47 3.85 15.38
N ILE A 126 -15.51 3.04 15.58
CA ILE A 126 -15.47 1.94 16.54
C ILE A 126 -15.15 0.65 15.80
N LEU A 127 -14.11 -0.05 16.25
CA LEU A 127 -13.78 -1.41 15.81
C LEU A 127 -14.15 -2.40 16.90
N PHE A 128 -14.47 -3.63 16.49
CA PHE A 128 -14.73 -4.77 17.35
C PHE A 128 -13.81 -5.94 16.98
N GLY A 129 -13.80 -6.98 17.81
CA GLY A 129 -13.07 -8.23 17.55
C GLY A 129 -11.56 -8.06 17.76
N GLN A 130 -10.77 -8.77 16.94
CA GLN A 130 -9.31 -8.74 17.04
C GLN A 130 -8.67 -8.46 15.69
N GLY A 131 -7.52 -7.80 15.69
CA GLY A 131 -6.71 -7.73 14.48
C GLY A 131 -5.39 -7.00 14.63
N THR A 132 -4.69 -6.89 13.51
CA THR A 132 -3.38 -6.27 13.36
C THR A 132 -3.44 -5.26 12.23
N TYR A 133 -2.82 -4.10 12.42
CA TYR A 133 -2.86 -3.00 11.46
C TYR A 133 -1.50 -2.37 11.20
N PHE A 134 -1.40 -1.71 10.06
CA PHE A 134 -0.38 -0.70 9.75
C PHE A 134 -1.11 0.64 9.55
N ASP A 135 -0.73 1.67 10.31
CA ASP A 135 -1.27 3.01 10.21
C ASP A 135 -0.28 3.94 9.50
N VAL A 136 -0.81 4.81 8.66
CA VAL A 136 -0.14 6.01 8.15
C VAL A 136 -0.99 7.21 8.53
N ILE A 137 -0.40 8.18 9.23
CA ILE A 137 -1.03 9.45 9.54
C ILE A 137 -0.38 10.50 8.66
N ALA A 138 -1.19 11.25 7.93
CA ALA A 138 -0.72 12.31 7.03
C ALA A 138 -1.60 13.55 7.15
N GLU A 139 -1.11 14.68 6.62
CA GLU A 139 -1.90 15.90 6.47
C GLU A 139 -3.22 15.60 5.74
N LYS A 140 -4.34 16.11 6.28
CA LYS A 140 -5.64 16.03 5.63
C LYS A 140 -5.64 16.91 4.38
N THR A 141 -6.07 16.35 3.26
CA THR A 141 -6.26 17.09 2.00
C THR A 141 -7.75 17.19 1.65
N PRO A 142 -8.11 17.93 0.58
CA PRO A 142 -9.48 17.93 0.06
C PRO A 142 -9.95 16.58 -0.51
N TYR A 143 -9.09 15.55 -0.56
CA TYR A 143 -9.49 14.23 -1.05
C TYR A 143 -10.60 13.63 -0.16
N PRO A 144 -11.76 13.27 -0.74
CA PRO A 144 -12.86 12.66 -0.01
C PRO A 144 -12.58 11.18 0.28
N ALA A 145 -11.64 10.90 1.18
CA ALA A 145 -11.30 9.51 1.54
C ALA A 145 -12.55 8.74 2.02
N PRO A 146 -12.74 7.48 1.57
CA PRO A 146 -13.82 6.65 2.10
C PRO A 146 -13.53 6.32 3.56
N ARG A 147 -14.57 6.28 4.39
CA ARG A 147 -14.50 5.80 5.77
C ARG A 147 -13.93 4.38 5.82
N LEU A 148 -14.34 3.56 4.85
CA LEU A 148 -13.95 2.16 4.69
C LEU A 148 -13.83 1.80 3.21
N ALA A 149 -12.78 1.07 2.84
CA ALA A 149 -12.66 0.43 1.54
C ALA A 149 -12.56 -1.10 1.74
N LEU A 150 -13.54 -1.82 1.20
CA LEU A 150 -13.71 -3.27 1.35
C LEU A 150 -13.10 -3.99 0.15
N LEU A 151 -11.88 -4.51 0.31
CA LEU A 151 -11.10 -5.05 -0.79
C LEU A 151 -11.81 -6.20 -1.51
N ARG A 152 -12.52 -7.05 -0.76
CA ARG A 152 -13.26 -8.21 -1.27
C ARG A 152 -14.37 -7.89 -2.27
N HIS A 153 -14.91 -6.67 -2.24
CA HIS A 153 -16.04 -6.26 -3.09
C HIS A 153 -15.62 -5.33 -4.24
N LEU A 154 -14.32 -5.02 -4.36
CA LEU A 154 -13.82 -4.23 -5.47
C LEU A 154 -13.62 -5.08 -6.72
N THR A 155 -13.90 -4.49 -7.88
CA THR A 155 -13.65 -5.10 -9.19
C THR A 155 -12.16 -5.21 -9.46
N ASP A 156 -11.76 -6.33 -10.06
CA ASP A 156 -10.40 -6.54 -10.51
C ASP A 156 -10.06 -5.66 -11.73
N LYS A 157 -8.93 -4.97 -11.65
CA LYS A 157 -8.39 -4.06 -12.67
C LYS A 157 -6.95 -4.47 -13.01
N PRO A 158 -6.75 -5.49 -13.88
CA PRO A 158 -5.42 -5.95 -14.29
C PRO A 158 -4.53 -4.80 -14.78
N GLY A 159 -3.24 -4.85 -14.45
CA GLY A 159 -2.27 -3.81 -14.78
C GLY A 159 -1.04 -3.82 -13.87
N GLY A 160 -0.06 -2.98 -14.20
CA GLY A 160 1.20 -2.88 -13.44
C GLY A 160 1.87 -4.25 -13.24
N CYS A 161 2.17 -4.60 -11.99
CA CYS A 161 2.77 -5.88 -11.58
C CYS A 161 1.88 -7.11 -11.71
N ALA A 162 0.60 -6.96 -12.10
CA ALA A 162 -0.31 -8.06 -12.39
C ALA A 162 -1.12 -7.80 -13.67
N ALA A 163 -0.43 -7.60 -14.80
CA ALA A 163 -1.02 -7.26 -16.09
C ALA A 163 -1.50 -8.50 -16.90
N TYR A 164 -2.10 -9.49 -16.23
CA TYR A 164 -2.58 -10.72 -16.87
C TYR A 164 -4.11 -10.88 -16.72
N PRO A 165 -4.80 -11.58 -17.66
CA PRO A 165 -6.25 -11.80 -17.56
C PRO A 165 -6.64 -12.51 -16.26
N GLY A 166 -7.68 -12.01 -15.58
CA GLY A 166 -8.14 -12.56 -14.30
C GLY A 166 -7.21 -12.28 -13.12
N ALA A 167 -6.26 -11.35 -13.25
CA ALA A 167 -5.43 -10.91 -12.14
C ALA A 167 -6.28 -10.31 -11.02
N PHE A 168 -6.03 -10.77 -9.78
CA PHE A 168 -6.48 -10.04 -8.61
C PHE A 168 -5.64 -8.77 -8.52
N ARG A 169 -6.23 -7.62 -8.89
CA ARG A 169 -5.63 -6.29 -8.71
C ARG A 169 -6.74 -5.32 -8.38
N ARG A 170 -6.77 -4.86 -7.14
CA ARG A 170 -7.84 -4.03 -6.61
C ARG A 170 -7.22 -2.85 -5.90
N GLU A 171 -7.55 -1.65 -6.34
CA GLU A 171 -7.07 -0.42 -5.72
C GLU A 171 -8.06 -0.07 -4.63
N ALA A 172 -7.78 -0.17 -3.32
CA ALA A 172 -8.74 0.23 -2.27
C ALA A 172 -8.76 1.75 -2.07
N LEU A 173 -7.60 2.40 -2.23
CA LEU A 173 -7.44 3.84 -2.26
C LEU A 173 -6.71 4.21 -3.55
N PRO A 174 -7.42 4.44 -4.66
CA PRO A 174 -6.78 4.70 -5.95
C PRO A 174 -5.96 6.00 -5.91
N PRO A 175 -4.87 6.11 -6.69
CA PRO A 175 -4.14 7.35 -6.82
C PRO A 175 -5.01 8.48 -7.37
N VAL A 176 -5.01 9.65 -6.71
CA VAL A 176 -5.63 10.86 -7.26
C VAL A 176 -4.53 11.81 -7.73
N ARG A 177 -4.41 11.98 -9.05
CA ARG A 177 -3.42 12.88 -9.64
C ARG A 177 -3.73 14.33 -9.25
N PRO A 178 -2.72 15.13 -8.87
CA PRO A 178 -2.90 16.58 -8.82
C PRO A 178 -3.15 17.12 -10.25
N PRO A 179 -3.66 18.37 -10.38
CA PRO A 179 -3.79 19.04 -11.66
C PRO A 179 -2.51 18.96 -12.51
N ALA A 180 -2.65 18.96 -13.84
CA ALA A 180 -1.51 18.78 -14.74
C ALA A 180 -0.44 19.89 -14.60
N ASP A 181 -0.89 21.11 -14.26
CA ASP A 181 -0.11 22.32 -14.03
C ASP A 181 0.35 22.49 -12.56
N ALA A 182 -0.04 21.60 -11.66
CA ALA A 182 0.38 21.66 -10.26
C ALA A 182 1.88 21.37 -10.13
N GLU A 183 2.60 22.27 -9.46
CA GLU A 183 4.00 22.08 -9.07
C GLU A 183 4.18 20.94 -8.06
N ASP A 184 3.22 20.80 -7.13
CA ASP A 184 3.18 19.67 -6.20
C ASP A 184 2.66 18.42 -6.91
N ARG A 185 3.57 17.46 -7.15
CA ARG A 185 3.27 16.21 -7.86
C ARG A 185 2.90 15.07 -6.92
N ARG A 186 2.86 15.30 -5.61
CA ARG A 186 2.29 14.34 -4.65
C ARG A 186 0.81 14.17 -4.99
N GLY A 187 0.31 12.93 -4.88
CA GLY A 187 -1.10 12.63 -5.07
C GLY A 187 -1.97 13.42 -4.09
N VAL A 188 -3.15 13.82 -4.53
CA VAL A 188 -4.09 14.60 -3.70
C VAL A 188 -4.44 13.82 -2.43
N ASN A 189 -4.56 12.50 -2.50
CA ASN A 189 -4.86 11.65 -1.36
C ASN A 189 -3.66 11.37 -0.42
N ARG A 190 -2.44 11.85 -0.73
CA ARG A 190 -1.16 11.68 0.03
C ARG A 190 -0.73 10.26 0.40
N VAL A 191 -1.63 9.29 0.38
CA VAL A 191 -1.44 7.85 0.56
C VAL A 191 -2.41 7.17 -0.40
N ASN A 192 -1.92 6.21 -1.16
CA ASN A 192 -2.76 5.35 -1.98
C ASN A 192 -2.50 3.88 -1.62
N GLN A 193 -3.41 3.02 -2.03
CA GLN A 193 -3.36 1.61 -1.73
C GLN A 193 -3.91 0.82 -2.90
N HIS A 194 -3.18 -0.24 -3.26
CA HIS A 194 -3.71 -1.26 -4.13
C HIS A 194 -3.15 -2.64 -3.76
N THR A 195 -3.99 -3.66 -3.84
CA THR A 195 -3.61 -5.05 -3.54
C THR A 195 -3.57 -5.84 -4.83
N LEU A 196 -2.56 -6.68 -4.99
CA LEU A 196 -2.47 -7.58 -6.13
C LEU A 196 -1.84 -8.93 -5.79
N ASP A 197 -2.22 -9.95 -6.56
CA ASP A 197 -1.57 -11.27 -6.58
C ASP A 197 -0.56 -11.32 -7.72
N MET A 198 0.73 -11.40 -7.39
CA MET A 198 1.82 -11.33 -8.36
C MET A 198 2.37 -12.72 -8.59
N ARG A 199 2.04 -13.31 -9.74
CA ARG A 199 2.26 -14.73 -10.02
C ARG A 199 3.25 -14.98 -11.15
N MET A 200 4.30 -15.75 -10.89
CA MET A 200 5.33 -16.08 -11.88
C MET A 200 4.89 -17.14 -12.91
N ASP A 201 3.88 -17.94 -12.58
CA ASP A 201 3.27 -18.92 -13.48
C ASP A 201 2.20 -18.32 -14.41
N ARG A 202 1.99 -17.00 -14.34
CA ARG A 202 1.09 -16.25 -15.24
C ARG A 202 1.90 -15.45 -16.28
N ARG A 203 1.20 -15.01 -17.33
CA ARG A 203 1.78 -14.24 -18.44
C ARG A 203 0.94 -12.98 -18.71
N PRO A 204 1.57 -11.79 -18.82
CA PRO A 204 2.97 -11.51 -18.52
C PRO A 204 3.32 -11.80 -17.05
N THR A 205 4.58 -12.11 -16.78
CA THR A 205 5.09 -12.20 -15.40
C THR A 205 5.05 -10.82 -14.74
N PRO A 206 5.11 -10.76 -13.39
CA PRO A 206 5.30 -9.52 -12.67
C PRO A 206 6.45 -8.68 -13.25
N ILE A 207 6.25 -7.36 -13.30
CA ILE A 207 7.22 -6.42 -13.88
C ILE A 207 8.25 -6.00 -12.83
N ARG A 208 9.48 -5.79 -13.31
CA ARG A 208 10.58 -5.21 -12.52
C ARG A 208 10.60 -3.71 -12.77
N HIS A 209 10.44 -2.91 -11.73
CA HIS A 209 10.39 -1.46 -11.87
C HIS A 209 10.88 -0.73 -10.61
N TYR A 210 11.06 0.58 -10.75
CA TYR A 210 11.31 1.48 -9.63
C TYR A 210 10.58 2.80 -9.81
N HIS A 211 10.37 3.49 -8.69
CA HIS A 211 9.81 4.84 -8.64
C HIS A 211 10.88 5.82 -8.17
N GLY A 212 10.85 7.05 -8.68
CA GLY A 212 11.75 8.11 -8.23
C GLY A 212 11.17 8.95 -7.08
N VAL A 213 11.96 9.91 -6.63
CA VAL A 213 11.51 11.01 -5.75
C VAL A 213 10.42 11.86 -6.41
N ILE A 214 9.60 12.53 -5.61
CA ILE A 214 8.43 13.28 -6.10
C ILE A 214 8.72 14.78 -6.11
N PRO A 215 8.56 15.48 -7.25
CA PRO A 215 8.69 16.94 -7.30
C PRO A 215 7.58 17.64 -6.49
N VAL A 216 7.93 18.70 -5.75
CA VAL A 216 6.98 19.49 -4.95
C VAL A 216 7.01 21.00 -5.25
N GLY A 217 7.60 21.39 -6.38
CA GLY A 217 7.76 22.79 -6.77
C GLY A 217 9.05 23.43 -6.28
N GLY A 218 9.39 24.61 -6.82
CA GLY A 218 10.59 25.36 -6.42
C GLY A 218 11.93 24.60 -6.58
N GLY A 219 11.99 23.60 -7.47
CA GLY A 219 13.16 22.72 -7.64
C GLY A 219 13.35 21.69 -6.52
N GLN A 220 12.39 21.57 -5.60
CA GLN A 220 12.43 20.63 -4.48
C GLN A 220 11.80 19.29 -4.85
N VAL A 221 12.29 18.24 -4.20
CA VAL A 221 11.76 16.89 -4.26
C VAL A 221 11.55 16.36 -2.85
N VAL A 222 10.60 15.45 -2.69
CA VAL A 222 10.41 14.69 -1.44
C VAL A 222 10.65 13.20 -1.69
N PRO A 223 11.10 12.46 -0.67
CA PRO A 223 11.18 11.02 -0.73
C PRO A 223 9.83 10.36 -1.05
N HIS A 224 9.92 9.15 -1.60
CA HIS A 224 8.80 8.26 -1.86
C HIS A 224 9.14 6.87 -1.32
N SER A 225 8.11 6.09 -1.02
CA SER A 225 8.24 4.67 -0.78
C SER A 225 6.98 3.94 -1.20
N GLU A 226 7.14 2.73 -1.71
CA GLU A 226 6.07 1.74 -1.77
C GLU A 226 6.32 0.67 -0.70
N THR A 227 5.35 0.50 0.20
CA THR A 227 5.40 -0.46 1.29
C THR A 227 4.51 -1.64 0.96
N ALA A 228 5.09 -2.82 0.83
CA ALA A 228 4.39 -4.06 0.63
C ALA A 228 4.04 -4.71 1.97
N ILE A 229 2.75 -4.93 2.18
CA ILE A 229 2.21 -5.67 3.32
C ILE A 229 1.68 -6.99 2.77
N VAL A 230 2.36 -8.09 3.10
CA VAL A 230 2.03 -9.41 2.57
C VAL A 230 0.81 -9.96 3.29
N LEU A 231 -0.18 -10.38 2.51
CA LEU A 231 -1.47 -10.87 2.98
C LEU A 231 -1.61 -12.37 2.70
N SER A 232 -2.52 -13.03 3.41
CA SER A 232 -2.83 -14.43 3.14
C SER A 232 -3.75 -14.55 1.92
N ARG A 233 -3.33 -15.37 0.94
CA ARG A 233 -4.14 -15.74 -0.23
C ARG A 233 -5.44 -16.46 0.13
N ARG A 234 -5.37 -17.30 1.17
CA ARG A 234 -6.48 -18.17 1.59
C ARG A 234 -7.74 -17.36 1.93
N VAL A 235 -7.57 -16.18 2.50
CA VAL A 235 -8.67 -15.25 2.81
C VAL A 235 -9.49 -14.92 1.56
N TYR A 236 -8.85 -14.83 0.39
CA TYR A 236 -9.51 -14.46 -0.87
C TYR A 236 -9.81 -15.67 -1.76
N GLY A 237 -9.68 -16.90 -1.25
CA GLY A 237 -9.83 -18.12 -2.05
C GLY A 237 -8.80 -18.24 -3.19
N LEU A 238 -7.69 -17.49 -3.10
CA LEU A 238 -6.64 -17.53 -4.11
C LEU A 238 -5.79 -18.79 -3.89
N PRO A 239 -5.45 -19.52 -4.98
CA PRO A 239 -4.68 -20.75 -4.87
C PRO A 239 -3.26 -20.47 -4.38
N GLU A 240 -2.72 -21.39 -3.60
CA GLU A 240 -1.32 -21.41 -3.19
C GLU A 240 -0.40 -21.49 -4.42
N VAL A 241 0.84 -21.05 -4.26
CA VAL A 241 1.85 -21.08 -5.31
C VAL A 241 2.92 -22.07 -4.90
N GLU A 242 3.31 -22.99 -5.79
CA GLU A 242 4.26 -24.07 -5.47
C GLU A 242 5.61 -23.51 -4.99
N ARG A 243 5.92 -23.72 -3.70
CA ARG A 243 7.24 -23.73 -3.02
C ARG A 243 7.02 -23.80 -1.49
N GLU A 244 8.09 -24.03 -0.73
CA GLU A 244 8.08 -23.99 0.75
C GLU A 244 7.86 -22.56 1.29
N ASP A 245 8.01 -21.53 0.43
CA ASP A 245 7.88 -20.11 0.76
C ASP A 245 6.55 -19.54 0.21
N GLU A 246 5.85 -18.69 0.99
CA GLU A 246 4.63 -18.00 0.55
C GLU A 246 4.86 -16.91 -0.54
N GLY A 247 6.10 -16.78 -1.00
CA GLY A 247 6.58 -15.84 -2.01
C GLY A 247 7.90 -15.18 -1.61
N HIS A 248 8.43 -14.34 -2.49
CA HIS A 248 9.56 -13.48 -2.16
C HIS A 248 9.47 -12.15 -2.93
N ILE A 249 10.25 -11.18 -2.47
CA ILE A 249 10.40 -9.88 -3.10
C ILE A 249 11.84 -9.75 -3.55
N LEU A 250 12.05 -9.55 -4.85
CA LEU A 250 13.32 -9.12 -5.40
C LEU A 250 13.44 -7.61 -5.25
N ILE A 251 14.44 -7.15 -4.50
CA ILE A 251 14.76 -5.74 -4.37
C ILE A 251 16.00 -5.42 -5.18
N TYR A 252 15.89 -4.41 -6.04
CA TYR A 252 16.99 -3.86 -6.81
C TYR A 252 17.51 -2.65 -6.06
N ARG A 253 18.71 -2.73 -5.48
CA ARG A 253 19.21 -1.68 -4.56
C ARG A 253 19.62 -0.41 -5.29
N ARG A 254 20.03 -0.53 -6.56
CA ARG A 254 20.49 0.57 -7.42
C ARG A 254 20.05 0.34 -8.87
N PRO A 255 18.74 0.27 -9.15
CA PRO A 255 18.19 -0.23 -10.41
C PRO A 255 18.60 0.60 -11.64
N ALA A 256 18.94 1.88 -11.47
CA ALA A 256 19.40 2.75 -12.55
C ALA A 256 20.90 2.62 -12.84
N GLU A 257 21.71 2.25 -11.84
CA GLU A 257 23.17 2.18 -11.95
C GLU A 257 23.66 0.74 -12.18
N ASP A 258 23.07 -0.20 -11.45
CA ASP A 258 23.44 -1.61 -11.42
C ASP A 258 22.16 -2.46 -11.26
N PRO A 259 21.47 -2.80 -12.37
CA PRO A 259 20.25 -3.60 -12.33
C PRO A 259 20.49 -5.06 -11.90
N GLY A 260 21.75 -5.50 -11.77
CA GLY A 260 22.12 -6.80 -11.22
C GLY A 260 22.21 -6.82 -9.69
N ASP A 261 22.32 -5.65 -9.06
CA ASP A 261 22.43 -5.49 -7.61
C ASP A 261 21.09 -5.79 -6.92
N THR A 262 20.89 -7.08 -6.65
CA THR A 262 19.62 -7.63 -6.18
C THR A 262 19.72 -8.26 -4.80
N LEU A 263 18.64 -8.14 -4.05
CA LEU A 263 18.41 -8.78 -2.76
C LEU A 263 17.10 -9.57 -2.82
N VAL A 264 17.14 -10.85 -2.46
CA VAL A 264 15.95 -11.69 -2.33
C VAL A 264 15.46 -11.62 -0.89
N ILE A 265 14.21 -11.22 -0.69
CA ILE A 265 13.58 -11.16 0.63
C ILE A 265 12.45 -12.21 0.68
N PRO A 266 12.60 -13.31 1.41
CA PRO A 266 11.50 -14.26 1.61
C PRO A 266 10.40 -13.59 2.43
N VAL A 267 9.14 -13.86 2.10
CA VAL A 267 7.99 -13.24 2.78
C VAL A 267 6.91 -14.23 3.15
N ARG A 268 6.13 -13.86 4.16
CA ARG A 268 4.93 -14.56 4.63
C ARG A 268 3.86 -13.56 5.07
N PRO A 269 2.59 -13.97 5.28
CA PRO A 269 1.51 -13.08 5.70
C PRO A 269 1.83 -12.36 7.01
N GLY A 270 1.87 -11.03 6.93
CA GLY A 270 2.33 -10.15 8.00
C GLY A 270 3.74 -9.60 7.80
N SER A 271 4.49 -10.01 6.78
CA SER A 271 5.71 -9.34 6.35
C SER A 271 5.40 -7.94 5.83
N ILE A 272 6.24 -6.97 6.22
CA ILE A 272 6.20 -5.58 5.73
C ILE A 272 7.56 -5.25 5.13
N VAL A 273 7.60 -4.85 3.85
CA VAL A 273 8.83 -4.53 3.13
C VAL A 273 8.70 -3.17 2.46
N VAL A 274 9.65 -2.27 2.71
CA VAL A 274 9.63 -0.91 2.16
C VAL A 274 10.60 -0.82 0.99
N THR A 275 10.13 -0.35 -0.15
CA THR A 275 10.98 0.03 -1.29
C THR A 275 11.15 1.55 -1.30
N PRO A 276 12.26 2.09 -0.77
CA PRO A 276 12.48 3.53 -0.68
C PRO A 276 12.99 4.15 -1.99
N ALA A 277 12.63 5.41 -2.20
CA ALA A 277 13.17 6.31 -3.22
C ALA A 277 13.47 7.67 -2.57
N THR A 278 14.75 7.94 -2.35
CA THR A 278 15.26 9.13 -1.66
C THR A 278 16.22 9.89 -2.58
N PRO A 279 16.51 11.17 -2.30
CA PRO A 279 17.55 11.90 -3.05
C PRO A 279 18.91 11.20 -3.04
N GLU A 280 19.21 10.43 -1.99
CA GLU A 280 20.48 9.71 -1.80
C GLU A 280 20.52 8.37 -2.54
N GLY A 281 19.37 7.82 -2.92
CA GLY A 281 19.30 6.52 -3.58
C GLY A 281 17.87 6.03 -3.79
N VAL A 282 17.71 5.22 -4.83
CA VAL A 282 16.42 4.65 -5.24
C VAL A 282 16.51 3.14 -5.29
N ALA A 283 15.57 2.45 -4.65
CA ALA A 283 15.36 1.02 -4.82
C ALA A 283 14.25 0.74 -5.83
N GLY A 284 14.34 -0.40 -6.49
CA GLY A 284 13.27 -1.00 -7.28
C GLY A 284 12.85 -2.33 -6.70
N HIS A 285 11.77 -2.89 -7.22
CA HIS A 285 11.31 -4.20 -6.79
C HIS A 285 10.68 -5.02 -7.92
N CYS A 286 10.56 -6.31 -7.65
CA CYS A 286 9.68 -7.25 -8.34
C CYS A 286 9.16 -8.25 -7.32
N PHE A 287 7.85 -8.44 -7.28
CA PHE A 287 7.21 -9.38 -6.37
C PHE A 287 6.99 -10.70 -7.09
N GLU A 288 7.59 -11.77 -6.57
CA GLU A 288 7.50 -13.10 -7.17
C GLU A 288 6.68 -14.01 -6.27
N ASN A 289 5.49 -14.39 -6.73
CA ASN A 289 4.54 -15.21 -6.00
C ASN A 289 4.11 -14.59 -4.66
N ALA A 290 4.01 -13.27 -4.57
CA ALA A 290 3.50 -12.57 -3.38
C ALA A 290 2.08 -12.01 -3.61
N PHE A 291 1.22 -12.15 -2.60
CA PHE A 291 -0.08 -11.46 -2.54
C PHE A 291 0.07 -10.34 -1.53
N ALA A 292 0.11 -9.10 -2.00
CA ALA A 292 0.47 -7.97 -1.16
C ALA A 292 -0.43 -6.77 -1.39
N MET A 293 -0.73 -6.09 -0.30
CA MET A 293 -1.24 -4.73 -0.28
C MET A 293 -0.05 -3.78 -0.39
N LEU A 294 -0.01 -3.00 -1.46
CA LEU A 294 1.01 -1.99 -1.72
C LEU A 294 0.47 -0.62 -1.30
N VAL A 295 1.17 0.01 -0.35
CA VAL A 295 0.86 1.33 0.19
C VAL A 295 1.92 2.30 -0.27
N ALA A 296 1.56 3.28 -1.10
CA ALA A 296 2.52 4.26 -1.63
C ALA A 296 2.41 5.60 -0.90
N ILE A 297 3.58 6.15 -0.52
CA ILE A 297 3.72 7.32 0.35
C ILE A 297 4.85 8.20 -0.20
N PRO A 298 4.62 9.49 -0.52
CA PRO A 298 3.31 10.05 -0.80
C PRO A 298 2.59 9.21 -1.87
N GLY A 299 1.26 9.16 -1.78
CA GLY A 299 0.39 8.57 -2.79
C GLY A 299 0.78 9.14 -4.15
N PHE A 300 1.05 8.29 -5.11
CA PHE A 300 1.82 8.65 -6.28
C PHE A 300 1.22 8.10 -7.57
N VAL A 301 1.51 8.82 -8.67
CA VAL A 301 1.16 8.44 -10.03
C VAL A 301 2.21 8.85 -11.06
N ALA A 302 3.42 9.23 -10.64
CA ALA A 302 4.45 9.64 -11.59
C ALA A 302 5.22 8.42 -12.17
N PRO A 303 6.15 8.64 -13.11
CA PRO A 303 6.61 7.57 -13.97
C PRO A 303 7.34 6.51 -13.14
N TYR A 304 6.96 5.25 -13.36
CA TYR A 304 7.81 4.13 -13.01
C TYR A 304 8.77 3.89 -14.17
N ASN A 305 9.99 3.48 -13.84
CA ASN A 305 10.98 3.11 -14.83
C ASN A 305 11.12 1.59 -14.84
N MET A 306 11.06 1.01 -16.04
CA MET A 306 11.30 -0.41 -16.21
C MET A 306 12.76 -0.72 -15.97
N ILE A 307 13.03 -1.79 -15.22
CA ILE A 307 14.40 -2.30 -15.04
C ILE A 307 14.69 -3.23 -16.22
N ALA A 308 15.66 -2.87 -17.04
CA ALA A 308 16.06 -3.68 -18.18
C ALA A 308 16.66 -5.01 -17.69
N CYS A 309 16.12 -6.14 -18.16
CA CYS A 309 16.72 -7.44 -17.92
C CYS A 309 18.03 -7.53 -18.71
N THR A 310 19.18 -7.48 -18.03
CA THR A 310 20.45 -7.86 -18.65
C THR A 310 20.50 -9.39 -18.76
N GLY A 311 20.16 -9.92 -19.94
CA GLY A 311 20.80 -11.15 -20.46
C GLY A 311 20.26 -12.54 -20.10
N MET A 312 19.28 -12.74 -19.22
CA MET A 312 18.77 -14.11 -18.94
C MET A 312 17.41 -14.48 -19.57
N ASP A 313 16.59 -13.50 -19.97
CA ASP A 313 15.25 -13.78 -20.53
C ASP A 313 15.22 -13.80 -22.07
N ALA A 314 16.34 -13.53 -22.75
CA ALA A 314 16.42 -13.54 -24.21
C ALA A 314 16.47 -14.97 -24.81
N GLU A 315 16.84 -15.99 -24.03
CA GLU A 315 16.90 -17.38 -24.50
C GLU A 315 15.61 -18.18 -24.27
N LYS A 316 14.55 -17.56 -23.73
CA LYS A 316 13.24 -18.20 -23.51
C LYS A 316 12.06 -17.36 -24.00
N ARG A 317 12.25 -16.57 -25.06
CA ARG A 317 11.16 -15.94 -25.83
C ARG A 317 11.09 -16.52 -27.22
#